data_AF-A0A965PGZ1-F1
#
_entry.id   AF-A0A965PGZ1-F1
#
_cell.length_a   1.000
_cell.length_b   1.000
_cell.length_c   1.000
_cell.angle_alpha   90.00
_cell.angle_beta   90.00
_cell.angle_gamma   90.00
#
_symmetry.space_group_name_H-M   'P 1'
#
loop_
_entity.id
_entity.type
_entity.pdbx_description
1 polymer ?
#
loop_
_entity_poly.entity_id
_entity_poly.type
_entity_poly.pdbx_seq_one_letter_code
_entity_poly.pdbx_strand_id
1 'polypeptide(L)'
;MFRLAGHLKMTVRELSERMDSRELSEWRAYTRYYEALPDSWEETGLLASLLAIPYSQRGKCPRGSDFVPLAKPPQHEAQAAEVVKELAKQLGLLGQ
;
A
#
# COMPACT_ATOMS: atom_id res chain seq x y z
N MET A 1 -7.66 -0.08 6.68
CA MET A 1 -8.94 -0.71 6.29
C MET A 1 -8.75 -1.81 5.24
N PHE A 2 -8.24 -1.53 4.03
CA PHE A 2 -8.15 -2.54 2.96
C PHE A 2 -7.42 -3.84 3.33
N ARG A 3 -6.24 -3.76 3.98
CA ARG A 3 -5.52 -4.96 4.44
C ARG A 3 -6.34 -5.78 5.45
N LEU A 4 -6.97 -5.11 6.42
CA LEU A 4 -7.81 -5.76 7.42
C LEU A 4 -9.03 -6.44 6.78
N ALA A 5 -9.70 -5.77 5.83
CA ALA A 5 -10.81 -6.36 5.08
C ALA A 5 -10.38 -7.63 4.32
N GLY A 6 -9.22 -7.56 3.64
CA GLY A 6 -8.64 -8.71 2.94
C GLY A 6 -8.23 -9.86 3.86
N HIS A 7 -7.73 -9.55 5.07
CA HIS A 7 -7.41 -10.53 6.11
C HIS A 7 -8.67 -11.25 6.60
N LEU A 8 -9.73 -10.49 6.88
CA LEU A 8 -11.02 -11.00 7.36
C LEU A 8 -11.92 -11.58 6.25
N LYS A 9 -11.43 -11.65 5.00
CA LYS A 9 -12.16 -12.17 3.83
C LYS A 9 -13.51 -11.50 3.59
N MET A 10 -13.57 -10.20 3.81
CA MET A 10 -14.75 -9.37 3.56
C MET A 10 -14.39 -8.13 2.75
N THR A 11 -15.39 -7.48 2.16
CA THR A 11 -15.22 -6.21 1.48
C THR A 11 -15.02 -5.07 2.48
N VAL A 12 -14.45 -3.94 2.03
CA VAL A 12 -14.33 -2.74 2.89
C VAL A 12 -15.70 -2.19 3.29
N ARG A 13 -16.71 -2.35 2.43
CA ARG A 13 -18.09 -1.96 2.73
C ARG A 13 -18.65 -2.77 3.89
N GLU A 14 -18.57 -4.10 3.80
CA GLU A 14 -19.04 -4.99 4.88
C GLU A 14 -18.27 -4.74 6.17
N LEU A 15 -16.96 -4.50 6.10
CA LEU A 15 -16.16 -4.14 7.26
C LEU A 15 -16.70 -2.86 7.91
N SER A 16 -17.00 -1.84 7.13
CA SER A 16 -17.49 -0.55 7.62
C SER A 16 -18.91 -0.62 8.18
N GLU A 17 -19.75 -1.53 7.68
CA GLU A 17 -21.11 -1.75 8.16
C GLU A 17 -21.15 -2.62 9.43
N ARG A 18 -20.20 -3.55 9.60
CA ARG A 18 -20.20 -4.54 10.70
C ARG A 18 -19.29 -4.18 11.87
N MET A 19 -18.26 -3.36 11.66
CA MET A 19 -17.23 -3.06 12.65
C MET A 19 -17.35 -1.62 13.13
N ASP A 20 -17.41 -1.44 14.45
CA ASP A 20 -17.42 -0.10 15.04
C ASP A 20 -15.99 0.48 15.21
N SER A 21 -15.91 1.74 15.62
CA SER A 21 -14.63 2.42 15.82
C SER A 21 -13.80 1.85 16.96
N ARG A 22 -14.44 1.20 17.94
CA ARG A 22 -13.78 0.58 19.09
C ARG A 22 -13.09 -0.71 18.65
N GLU A 23 -13.82 -1.61 18.01
CA GLU A 23 -13.28 -2.85 17.45
C GLU A 23 -12.17 -2.57 16.45
N LEU A 24 -12.33 -1.55 15.58
CA LEU A 24 -11.25 -1.14 14.68
C LEU A 24 -10.00 -0.67 15.43
N SER A 25 -10.17 0.01 16.56
CA SER A 25 -9.04 0.45 17.41
C SER A 25 -8.35 -0.73 18.09
N GLU A 26 -9.12 -1.74 18.51
CA GLU A 26 -8.62 -3.00 19.05
C GLU A 26 -7.81 -3.75 17.98
N TRP A 27 -8.29 -3.84 16.74
CA TRP A 27 -7.53 -4.38 15.61
C TRP A 27 -6.23 -3.61 15.35
N ARG A 28 -6.24 -2.28 15.42
CA ARG A 28 -5.01 -1.48 15.28
C ARG A 28 -4.01 -1.76 16.40
N ALA A 29 -4.48 -1.96 17.63
CA ALA A 29 -3.62 -2.33 18.75
C ALA A 29 -3.08 -3.75 18.59
N TYR A 30 -3.95 -4.71 18.24
CA TYR A 30 -3.58 -6.10 18.00
C TYR A 30 -2.48 -6.21 16.95
N THR A 31 -2.68 -5.53 15.81
CA THR A 31 -1.75 -5.58 14.68
C THR A 31 -0.42 -4.87 14.92
N ARG A 32 -0.37 -4.01 15.93
CA ARG A 32 0.84 -3.29 16.33
C ARG A 32 1.67 -4.05 17.38
N TYR A 33 1.01 -4.76 18.29
CA TYR A 33 1.67 -5.29 19.49
C TYR A 33 1.72 -6.81 19.56
N TYR A 34 0.86 -7.52 18.83
CA TYR A 34 0.70 -8.97 18.97
C TYR A 34 1.00 -9.71 17.67
N GLU A 35 0.41 -9.29 16.54
CA GLU A 35 0.58 -9.98 15.27
C GLU A 35 0.47 -9.03 14.09
N ALA A 36 1.54 -8.89 13.30
CA ALA A 36 1.49 -8.07 12.10
C ALA A 36 0.53 -8.69 11.07
N LEU A 37 -0.34 -7.88 10.47
CA LEU A 37 -1.09 -8.35 9.29
C LEU A 37 -0.10 -8.69 8.18
N PRO A 38 -0.20 -9.89 7.59
CA PRO A 38 0.76 -10.32 6.57
C PRO A 38 0.71 -9.37 5.36
N ASP A 39 1.90 -9.00 4.88
CA ASP A 39 2.10 -8.25 3.64
C ASP A 39 3.23 -8.92 2.87
N SER A 40 2.86 -9.88 2.04
CA SER A 40 3.80 -10.70 1.28
C SER A 40 4.70 -9.87 0.36
N TRP A 41 4.22 -8.73 -0.12
CA TRP A 41 5.02 -7.84 -0.97
C TRP A 41 6.07 -7.08 -0.16
N GLU A 42 5.72 -6.59 1.02
CA GLU A 42 6.65 -5.95 1.95
C GLU A 42 7.72 -6.94 2.45
N GLU A 43 7.30 -8.15 2.81
CA GLU A 43 8.19 -9.27 3.21
C GLU A 43 9.16 -9.64 2.08
N THR A 44 8.64 -9.81 0.85
CA THR A 44 9.45 -10.13 -0.33
C THR A 44 10.42 -9.00 -0.64
N GLY A 45 9.99 -7.75 -0.55
CA GLY A 45 10.85 -6.58 -0.76
C GLY A 45 12.00 -6.54 0.25
N LEU A 46 11.71 -6.80 1.53
CA LEU A 46 12.74 -6.88 2.57
C LEU A 46 13.76 -7.98 2.25
N LEU A 47 13.32 -9.20 1.94
CA LEU A 47 14.21 -10.31 1.60
C LEU A 47 15.05 -10.00 0.36
N ALA A 48 14.44 -9.47 -0.70
CA ALA A 48 15.14 -9.08 -1.92
C ALA A 48 16.20 -8.01 -1.64
N SER A 49 15.88 -7.02 -0.79
CA SER A 49 16.83 -5.99 -0.40
C SER A 49 18.03 -6.57 0.36
N LEU A 50 17.79 -7.48 1.32
CA LEU A 50 18.86 -8.16 2.08
C LEU A 50 19.79 -8.97 1.16
N LEU A 51 19.22 -9.68 0.19
CA LEU A 51 19.99 -10.46 -0.79
C LEU A 51 20.83 -9.56 -1.72
N ALA A 52 20.38 -8.34 -1.99
CA ALA A 52 21.06 -7.39 -2.87
C ALA A 52 22.16 -6.57 -2.19
N ILE A 53 22.16 -6.45 -0.84
CA ILE A 53 23.14 -5.64 -0.07
C ILE A 53 24.60 -5.97 -0.42
N PRO A 54 25.05 -7.25 -0.46
CA PRO A 54 26.45 -7.56 -0.72
C PRO A 54 26.95 -7.12 -2.11
N TYR A 55 26.03 -6.96 -3.06
CA TYR A 55 26.32 -6.56 -4.44
C TYR A 55 26.12 -5.06 -4.68
N SER A 56 25.77 -4.30 -3.64
CA SER A 56 25.42 -2.90 -3.75
C SER A 56 26.63 -1.99 -3.46
N GLN A 57 26.71 -0.86 -4.17
CA GLN A 57 27.75 0.15 -3.93
C GLN A 57 27.57 0.78 -2.54
N ARG A 58 28.68 1.14 -1.88
CA ARG A 58 28.65 1.86 -0.60
C ARG A 58 27.83 3.15 -0.74
N GLY A 59 26.81 3.30 0.11
CA GLY A 59 25.88 4.44 0.07
C GLY A 59 24.65 4.25 -0.83
N LYS A 60 24.56 3.14 -1.59
CA LYS A 60 23.40 2.79 -2.43
C LYS A 60 22.77 1.48 -1.95
N CYS A 61 22.47 1.40 -0.65
CA CYS A 61 21.78 0.25 -0.10
C CYS A 61 20.34 0.22 -0.67
N PRO A 62 19.93 -0.87 -1.35
CA PRO A 62 18.62 -0.98 -1.94
C PRO A 62 17.57 -1.10 -0.83
N ARG A 63 16.42 -0.46 -1.02
CA ARG A 63 15.30 -0.49 -0.08
C ARG A 63 14.33 -1.58 -0.49
N GLY A 64 13.57 -2.13 0.45
CA GLY A 64 12.55 -3.12 0.12
C GLY A 64 11.54 -2.59 -0.91
N SER A 65 11.20 -1.30 -0.83
CA SER A 65 10.33 -0.60 -1.79
C SER A 65 10.85 -0.59 -3.23
N ASP A 66 12.16 -0.79 -3.45
CA ASP A 66 12.73 -0.80 -4.81
C ASP A 66 12.40 -2.08 -5.57
N PHE A 67 11.97 -3.14 -4.86
CA PHE A 67 11.60 -4.43 -5.43
C PHE A 67 10.09 -4.68 -5.45
N VAL A 68 9.30 -3.85 -4.77
CA VAL A 68 7.85 -3.95 -4.79
C VAL A 68 7.31 -3.22 -6.03
N PRO A 69 6.47 -3.85 -6.88
CA PRO A 69 5.98 -3.28 -8.13
C PRO A 69 4.83 -2.27 -7.90
N LEU A 70 5.01 -1.31 -6.99
CA LEU A 70 4.06 -0.23 -6.75
C LEU A 70 4.42 0.97 -7.63
N ALA A 71 3.42 1.53 -8.30
CA ALA A 71 3.56 2.82 -8.97
C ALA A 71 3.89 3.90 -7.93
N LYS A 72 4.91 4.72 -8.21
CA LYS A 72 5.22 5.87 -7.38
C LYS A 72 4.10 6.92 -7.56
N PRO A 73 3.59 7.51 -6.46
CA PRO A 73 2.65 8.61 -6.59
C PRO A 73 3.32 9.79 -7.31
N PRO A 74 2.56 10.58 -8.09
CA PRO A 74 3.08 11.77 -8.74
C PRO A 74 3.66 12.72 -7.68
N GLN A 75 4.89 13.20 -7.92
CA GLN A 75 5.63 14.00 -6.93
C GLN A 75 5.48 15.51 -7.16
N HIS A 76 5.12 15.91 -8.39
CA HIS A 76 4.94 17.31 -8.77
C HIS A 76 3.47 17.60 -9.08
N GLU A 77 3.01 18.81 -8.75
CA GLU A 77 1.63 19.25 -8.98
C GLU A 77 1.21 19.13 -10.46
N ALA A 78 2.14 19.41 -11.39
CA ALA A 78 1.90 19.23 -12.82
C ALA A 78 1.59 17.76 -13.18
N GLN A 79 2.32 16.81 -12.61
CA GLN A 79 2.07 15.37 -12.81
C GLN A 79 0.76 14.94 -12.17
N ALA A 80 0.42 15.49 -10.99
CA ALA A 80 -0.84 15.19 -10.32
C ALA A 80 -2.03 15.69 -11.15
N ALA A 81 -1.95 16.89 -11.73
CA ALA A 81 -2.99 17.45 -12.59
C ALA A 81 -3.20 16.61 -13.86
N GLU A 82 -2.12 16.13 -14.48
CA GLU A 82 -2.20 15.22 -15.64
C GLU A 82 -2.85 13.89 -15.29
N VAL A 83 -2.47 13.27 -14.17
CA VAL A 83 -3.08 12.01 -13.69
C VAL A 83 -4.56 12.19 -13.38
N VAL A 84 -4.94 13.29 -12.73
CA VAL A 84 -6.36 13.61 -12.44
C VAL A 84 -7.15 13.81 -13.74
N LYS A 85 -6.58 14.50 -14.73
CA LYS A 85 -7.22 14.71 -16.04
C LYS A 85 -7.42 13.38 -16.78
N GLU A 86 -6.42 12.51 -16.77
CA GLU A 86 -6.51 11.18 -17.38
C GLU A 86 -7.55 10.30 -16.67
N LEU A 87 -7.57 10.29 -15.33
CA LEU A 87 -8.59 9.59 -14.55
C LEU A 87 -10.00 10.13 -14.85
N ALA A 88 -10.17 11.45 -14.92
CA ALA A 88 -11.46 12.07 -15.26
C ALA A 88 -11.93 11.66 -16.68
N LYS A 89 -11.01 11.49 -17.63
CA LYS A 89 -11.32 10.98 -18.96
C LYS A 89 -11.73 9.50 -18.93
N GLN A 90 -10.99 8.66 -18.20
CA GLN A 90 -11.31 7.23 -18.06
C GLN A 90 -12.65 6.98 -17.36
N LEU A 91 -13.04 7.87 -16.46
CA LEU A 91 -14.33 7.86 -15.76
C LEU A 91 -15.46 8.53 -16.56
N GLY A 92 -15.17 9.08 -17.75
CA GLY A 92 -16.17 9.72 -18.62
C GLY A 92 -16.68 11.08 -18.13
N LEU A 93 -15.96 11.73 -17.20
CA LEU A 93 -16.33 13.03 -16.63
C LEU A 93 -15.88 14.22 -17.49
N LEU A 94 -14.91 13.99 -18.38
CA LEU A 94 -14.53 14.93 -19.43
C LEU A 94 -15.10 14.41 -20.75
N GLY A 95 -16.08 15.13 -21.31
CA GLY A 95 -16.64 14.85 -22.64
C GLY A 95 -15.56 14.87 -23.73
N GLN A 96 -15.77 14.07 -24.79
CA GLN A 96 -14.86 13.99 -25.95
C GLN A 96 -14.56 15.35 -26.55
#